data_AF-A0A329YJJ1-F1
#
_entry.id   AF-A0A329YJJ1-F1
#
_cell.length_a   1.000
_cell.length_b   1.000
_cell.length_c   1.000
_cell.angle_alpha   90.00
_cell.angle_beta   90.00
_cell.angle_gamma   90.00
#
_symmetry.space_group_name_H-M   'P 1'
#
loop_
_entity.id
_entity.type
_entity.pdbx_description
1 polymer ?
#
loop_
_entity_poly.entity_id
_entity_poly.type
_entity_poly.pdbx_seq_one_letter_code
_entity_poly.pdbx_strand_id
1 'polypeptide(L)'
;MVADRTRTQIRCGSRSAVSERVDRFLNFGDGCAIIRPTNEGLFVRISAHDLVIFYGIRTLLEGSLFKLAAISNDAIEWFPAERAASLAFT
;
A
#
# COMPACT_ATOMS: atom_id res chain seq x y z
N MET A 1 6.65 3.23 30.99
CA MET A 1 6.69 4.31 29.97
C MET A 1 7.92 4.09 29.12
N VAL A 2 7.79 4.35 27.81
CA VAL A 2 8.73 4.12 26.69
C VAL A 2 8.66 2.71 26.08
N ALA A 3 7.92 2.59 24.98
CA ALA A 3 8.15 1.56 23.99
C ALA A 3 9.12 2.13 22.95
N ASP A 4 10.33 1.58 22.95
CA ASP A 4 11.37 1.87 21.96
C ASP A 4 10.84 1.55 20.56
N ARG A 5 10.58 2.59 19.76
CA ARG A 5 10.26 2.45 18.34
C ARG A 5 11.55 2.63 17.57
N THR A 6 12.39 1.60 17.54
CA THR A 6 13.51 1.52 16.60
C THR A 6 12.94 1.36 15.19
N ARG A 7 12.57 2.49 14.56
CA ARG A 7 12.23 2.57 13.14
C ARG A 7 13.54 2.61 12.36
N THR A 8 14.05 1.45 11.99
CA THR A 8 15.18 1.35 11.08
C THR A 8 14.69 1.69 9.67
N GLN A 9 15.03 2.90 9.21
CA GLN A 9 14.77 3.36 7.85
C GLN A 9 16.07 3.32 7.04
N ILE A 10 15.89 3.16 5.72
CA ILE A 10 16.83 3.39 4.62
C ILE A 10 17.75 2.20 4.28
N ARG A 11 17.42 1.51 3.19
CA ARG A 11 18.40 0.78 2.38
C ARG A 11 18.61 1.55 1.07
N CYS A 12 19.54 2.52 1.09
CA CYS A 12 20.15 3.00 -0.14
C CYS A 12 21.25 2.00 -0.51
N GLY A 13 21.02 1.21 -1.54
CA GLY A 13 22.00 0.31 -2.13
C GLY A 13 22.00 0.49 -3.64
N SER A 14 22.79 1.44 -4.13
CA SER A 14 23.00 1.66 -5.55
C SER A 14 23.85 0.51 -6.13
N ARG A 15 23.25 -0.45 -6.85
CA ARG A 15 23.96 -1.26 -7.87
C ARG A 15 23.03 -1.90 -8.91
N SER A 16 22.91 -1.20 -10.03
CA SER A 16 22.71 -1.64 -11.42
C SER A 16 21.82 -2.86 -11.77
N ALA A 17 20.73 -2.53 -12.46
CA ALA A 17 20.15 -3.22 -13.63
C ALA A 17 19.48 -4.61 -13.45
N VAL A 18 18.32 -4.61 -12.80
CA VAL A 18 17.05 -5.07 -13.38
C VAL A 18 16.03 -4.00 -12.95
N SER A 19 15.04 -3.64 -13.77
CA SER A 19 13.94 -2.77 -13.36
C SER A 19 13.11 -3.49 -12.28
N GLU A 20 13.65 -3.58 -11.08
CA GLU A 20 13.00 -4.15 -9.92
C GLU A 20 11.83 -3.23 -9.59
N ARG A 21 10.62 -3.77 -9.68
CA ARG A 21 9.37 -3.09 -9.32
C ARG A 21 9.43 -2.75 -7.84
N VAL A 22 10.08 -1.64 -7.50
CA VAL A 22 10.28 -1.20 -6.12
C VAL A 22 8.93 -0.83 -5.55
N ASP A 23 8.49 -1.61 -4.57
CA ASP A 23 7.31 -1.27 -3.76
C ASP A 23 7.51 0.10 -3.12
N ARG A 24 6.50 0.98 -3.24
CA ARG A 24 6.51 2.29 -2.59
C ARG A 24 5.77 2.19 -1.26
N PHE A 25 6.41 2.65 -0.19
CA PHE A 25 5.84 2.69 1.15
C PHE A 25 5.49 4.13 1.54
N LEU A 26 4.24 4.34 1.95
CA LEU A 26 3.74 5.61 2.46
C LEU A 26 3.37 5.44 3.93
N ASN A 27 3.91 6.29 4.80
CA ASN A 27 3.69 6.23 6.24
C ASN A 27 2.96 7.48 6.72
N PHE A 28 1.86 7.29 7.43
CA PHE A 28 1.00 8.35 7.97
C PHE A 28 1.06 8.40 9.51
N GLY A 29 2.03 7.73 10.12
CA GLY A 29 2.19 7.62 11.57
C GLY A 29 1.34 6.50 12.16
N ASP A 30 0.02 6.66 12.07
CA ASP A 30 -1.00 5.75 12.62
C ASP A 30 -1.63 4.82 11.57
N GLY A 31 -1.14 4.91 10.33
CA GLY A 31 -1.43 4.01 9.24
C GLY A 31 -0.36 4.07 8.15
N CYS A 32 -0.38 3.12 7.23
CA CYS A 32 0.53 3.06 6.10
C CYS A 32 -0.13 2.47 4.86
N ALA A 33 0.47 2.74 3.71
CA ALA A 33 0.11 2.12 2.44
C ALA A 33 1.36 1.56 1.75
N ILE A 34 1.25 0.34 1.22
CA ILE A 34 2.24 -0.26 0.33
C ILE A 34 1.63 -0.26 -1.07
N ILE A 35 2.37 0.30 -2.03
CA ILE A 35 1.97 0.39 -3.42
C ILE A 35 2.95 -0.43 -4.24
N ARG A 36 2.46 -1.47 -4.90
CA ARG A 36 3.24 -2.36 -5.76
C ARG A 36 2.77 -2.24 -7.21
N PRO A 37 3.60 -1.73 -8.12
CA PRO A 37 3.26 -1.77 -9.54
C PRO A 37 3.32 -3.21 -10.05
N THR A 38 2.27 -3.68 -10.72
CA THR A 38 2.19 -5.00 -11.38
C THR A 38 2.20 -4.84 -12.90
N ASN A 39 2.30 -5.94 -13.67
CA ASN A 39 2.28 -5.85 -15.14
C ASN A 39 0.95 -5.26 -15.65
N GLU A 40 -0.13 -5.52 -14.93
CA GLU A 40 -1.50 -5.18 -15.32
C GLU A 40 -2.09 -3.98 -14.54
N GLY A 41 -1.28 -3.30 -13.71
CA GLY A 41 -1.78 -2.16 -12.93
C GLY A 41 -1.03 -1.91 -11.63
N LEU A 42 -1.79 -1.59 -10.58
CA LEU A 42 -1.27 -1.16 -9.29
C LEU A 42 -1.97 -1.92 -8.16
N PHE A 43 -1.20 -2.63 -7.35
CA PHE A 43 -1.72 -3.23 -6.11
C PHE A 43 -1.47 -2.28 -4.94
N VAL A 44 -2.50 -2.02 -4.15
CA VAL A 44 -2.43 -1.13 -2.98
C VAL A 44 -2.90 -1.89 -1.75
N ARG A 45 -2.07 -1.92 -0.71
CA ARG A 45 -2.43 -2.46 0.61
C ARG A 45 -2.36 -1.36 1.66
N ILE A 46 -3.47 -1.09 2.34
CA ILE A 46 -3.57 -0.13 3.43
C ILE A 46 -3.62 -0.90 4.75
N SER A 47 -2.86 -0.43 5.74
CA SER A 47 -2.93 -0.92 7.12
C SER A 47 -3.06 0.28 8.05
N ALA A 48 -4.06 0.29 8.93
CA ALA A 48 -4.33 1.41 9.82
C ALA A 48 -4.86 0.90 11.16
N HIS A 49 -4.67 1.71 12.21
CA HIS A 49 -5.13 1.36 13.56
C HIS A 49 -6.66 1.39 13.69
N ASP A 50 -7.33 2.30 12.98
CA ASP A 50 -8.78 2.43 12.98
C ASP A 50 -9.34 2.73 11.58
N LEU A 51 -10.67 2.63 11.47
CA LEU A 51 -11.40 2.81 10.22
C LEU A 51 -11.32 4.24 9.68
N VAL A 52 -11.25 5.25 10.54
CA VAL A 52 -11.19 6.65 10.10
C VAL A 52 -9.87 6.90 9.37
N ILE A 53 -8.76 6.42 9.93
CA ILE A 53 -7.45 6.49 9.31
C ILE A 53 -7.40 5.64 8.03
N PHE A 54 -7.96 4.42 8.07
CA PHE A 54 -8.04 3.55 6.90
C PHE A 54 -8.72 4.25 5.72
N TYR A 55 -9.93 4.76 5.92
CA TYR A 55 -10.69 5.42 4.86
C TYR A 55 -10.05 6.75 4.45
N GLY A 56 -9.45 7.49 5.39
CA GLY A 56 -8.69 8.70 5.07
C GLY A 56 -7.53 8.43 4.10
N ILE A 57 -6.72 7.40 4.38
CA ILE A 57 -5.63 6.98 3.48
C ILE A 57 -6.18 6.52 2.14
N ARG A 58 -7.26 5.72 2.14
CA ARG A 58 -7.89 5.22 0.91
C ARG A 58 -8.35 6.37 0.00
N THR A 59 -9.11 7.33 0.54
CA THR A 59 -9.61 8.47 -0.22
C THR A 59 -8.49 9.34 -0.77
N LEU A 60 -7.41 9.54 0.00
CA LEU A 60 -6.23 10.27 -0.50
C LEU A 60 -5.58 9.56 -1.69
N LEU A 61 -5.48 8.23 -1.64
CA LEU A 61 -4.93 7.43 -2.74
C LEU A 61 -5.83 7.42 -3.96
N GLU A 62 -7.14 7.17 -3.80
CA GLU A 62 -8.13 7.23 -4.89
C GLU A 62 -8.08 8.59 -5.60
N GLY A 63 -8.12 9.69 -4.84
CA GLY A 63 -8.07 11.03 -5.40
C GLY A 63 -6.75 11.36 -6.10
N SER A 64 -5.63 10.79 -5.63
CA SER A 64 -4.32 10.97 -6.27
C SER A 64 -4.19 10.16 -7.57
N LEU A 65 -4.69 8.92 -7.57
CA LEU A 65 -4.66 8.03 -8.73
C LEU A 65 -5.56 8.57 -9.86
N PHE A 66 -6.74 9.07 -9.50
CA PHE A 66 -7.67 9.68 -10.45
C PHE A 66 -7.02 10.85 -11.20
N LYS A 67 -6.27 11.70 -10.47
CA LYS A 67 -5.53 12.83 -11.07
C LYS A 67 -4.38 12.39 -11.96
N LEU A 68 -3.63 11.37 -11.55
CA LEU A 68 -2.40 10.98 -12.24
C LEU A 68 -2.64 10.27 -13.55
N ALA A 69 -3.70 9.47 -13.63
CA ALA A 69 -3.81 8.49 -14.69
C ALA A 69 -5.04 8.70 -15.60
N ALA A 70 -5.84 9.75 -15.35
CA ALA A 70 -7.12 9.98 -16.04
C ALA A 70 -8.00 8.71 -16.09
N ILE A 71 -7.81 7.82 -15.12
CA ILE A 71 -8.47 6.52 -15.02
C ILE A 71 -9.89 6.78 -14.52
N SER A 72 -10.89 6.14 -15.14
CA SER A 72 -12.27 6.17 -14.67
C SER A 72 -12.38 5.51 -13.29
N ASN A 73 -13.32 5.95 -12.46
CA ASN A 73 -13.53 5.41 -11.12
C ASN A 73 -13.75 3.87 -11.13
N ASP A 74 -14.29 3.33 -12.22
CA ASP A 74 -14.57 1.91 -12.41
C ASP A 74 -13.31 1.02 -12.52
N ALA A 75 -12.13 1.60 -12.75
CA ALA A 75 -10.89 0.84 -12.86
C ALA A 75 -10.13 0.68 -11.52
N ILE A 76 -10.67 1.24 -10.42
CA ILE A 76 -10.10 1.05 -9.08
C ILE A 76 -11.01 0.09 -8.29
N GLU A 77 -10.58 -1.16 -8.14
CA GLU A 77 -11.27 -2.16 -7.33
C GLU A 77 -10.59 -2.32 -5.98
N TRP A 78 -11.37 -2.22 -4.90
CA TRP A 78 -10.87 -2.40 -3.53
C TRP A 78 -11.40 -3.69 -2.94
N PHE A 79 -10.49 -4.65 -2.76
CA PHE A 79 -10.81 -5.89 -2.08
C PHE A 79 -10.55 -5.76 -0.58
N PRO A 80 -11.44 -6.28 0.28
CA PRO A 80 -11.10 -6.48 1.67
C PRO A 80 -9.90 -7.42 1.76
N ALA A 81 -9.00 -7.18 2.71
CA ALA A 81 -7.96 -8.14 3.05
C ALA A 81 -8.62 -9.32 3.75
N GLU A 82 -9.27 -10.21 2.99
CA GLU A 82 -9.83 -11.44 3.53
C GLU A 82 -8.71 -12.22 4.22
N ARG A 83 -9.03 -12.76 5.40
CA ARG A 83 -8.11 -13.60 6.17
C ARG A 83 -7.60 -14.70 5.24
N ALA A 84 -6.28 -14.87 5.19
CA ALA A 84 -5.64 -16.08 4.69
C ALA A 84 -5.97 -17.29 5.59
N ALA A 85 -7.24 -17.68 5.64
CA ALA A 85 -7.75 -18.80 6.41
C ALA A 85 -9.03 -19.35 5.77
N SER A 86 -8.91 -19.86 4.54
CA SER A 86 -9.77 -20.93 4.00
C SER A 86 -9.24 -21.46 2.67
N LEU A 87 -7.94 -21.76 2.64
CA LEU A 87 -7.41 -22.82 1.78
C LEU A 87 -6.77 -23.87 2.69
N ALA A 88 -7.57 -24.42 3.61
CA ALA A 88 -7.35 -25.76 4.11
C ALA A 88 -8.15 -26.68 3.17
N PHE A 89 -7.39 -27.34 2.30
CA PHE A 89 -7.86 -28.15 1.19
C PHE A 89 -8.81 -29.27 1.65
N THR A 90 -9.83 -29.50 0.81
CA THR A 90 -10.56 -30.77 0.71
C THR A 90 -9.62 -31.89 0.26
#